data_AF-A0A2N1WCZ4-F1
#
_entry.id   AF-A0A2N1WCZ4-F1
#
_cell.length_a   1.000
_cell.length_b   1.000
_cell.length_c   1.000
_cell.angle_alpha   90.00
_cell.angle_beta   90.00
_cell.angle_gamma   90.00
#
_symmetry.space_group_name_H-M   'P 1'
#
loop_
_entity.id
_entity.type
_entity.pdbx_description
1 polymer ?
#
loop_
_entity_poly.entity_id
_entity_poly.type
_entity_poly.pdbx_seq_one_letter_code
_entity_poly.pdbx_strand_id
1 'polypeptide(L)' 'MNTKRKSTPSPEGQRQLETLRQAVGKTLEKKRRLGQYAVTWKDGKPVVQGEDAPGANENAH' A
#
# COMPACT_ATOMS: atom_id res chain seq x y z
N MET A 1 27.49 -2.74 9.10
CA MET A 1 26.66 -3.95 9.27
C MET A 1 26.04 -4.32 7.92
N ASN A 2 26.52 -5.39 7.29
CA ASN A 2 25.99 -5.87 6.00
C ASN A 2 24.96 -6.98 6.26
N THR A 3 23.69 -6.62 6.44
CA THR A 3 22.60 -7.59 6.53
C THR A 3 22.31 -8.11 5.12
N LYS A 4 22.83 -9.31 4.79
CA LYS A 4 22.42 -10.04 3.58
C LYS A 4 20.90 -10.19 3.60
N ARG A 5 20.21 -9.48 2.70
CA ARG A 5 18.76 -9.67 2.49
C ARG A 5 18.57 -11.12 2.04
N LYS A 6 17.97 -11.96 2.87
CA LYS A 6 17.50 -13.28 2.40
C LYS A 6 16.43 -12.99 1.35
N SER A 7 16.74 -13.25 0.09
CA SER A 7 15.89 -12.91 -1.06
C SER A 7 14.59 -13.73 -1.10
N THR A 8 14.50 -14.79 -0.30
CA THR A 8 13.33 -15.66 -0.22
C THR A 8 13.00 -15.86 1.26
N PRO A 9 11.83 -15.39 1.74
CA PRO A 9 11.39 -15.67 3.09
C PRO A 9 11.16 -17.18 3.26
N SER A 10 11.38 -17.70 4.47
CA SER A 10 11.00 -19.07 4.83
C SER A 10 9.50 -19.31 4.57
N PRO A 11 9.02 -20.56 4.44
CA PRO A 11 7.60 -20.85 4.16
C PRO A 11 6.62 -20.19 5.14
N GLU A 12 7.01 -20.05 6.41
CA GLU A 12 6.24 -19.31 7.41
C GLU A 12 6.27 -17.80 7.15
N GLY A 13 7.41 -17.25 6.74
CA GLY A 13 7.54 -15.83 6.36
C GLY A 13 6.73 -15.49 5.10
N GLN A 14 6.59 -16.43 4.15
CA GLN A 14 5.69 -16.28 3.02
C GLN A 14 4.22 -16.20 3.50
N ARG A 15 3.79 -17.12 4.36
CA ARG A 15 2.42 -17.08 4.93
C ARG A 15 2.12 -15.80 5.69
N GLN A 16 3.08 -15.30 6.47
CA GLN A 16 2.95 -14.01 7.15
C GLN A 16 2.85 -12.85 6.16
N LEU A 17 3.70 -12.82 5.14
CA LEU A 17 3.66 -11.80 4.10
C LEU A 17 2.32 -11.80 3.34
N GLU A 18 1.80 -12.97 2.99
CA GLU A 18 0.49 -13.10 2.34
C GLU A 18 -0.64 -12.59 3.23
N THR A 19 -0.62 -12.96 4.52
CA THR A 19 -1.61 -12.49 5.50
C THR A 19 -1.59 -10.96 5.61
N LEU A 20 -0.40 -10.36 5.70
CA LEU A 20 -0.23 -8.91 5.75
C LEU A 20 -0.73 -8.24 4.46
N ARG A 21 -0.37 -8.78 3.29
CA ARG A 21 -0.84 -8.27 1.99
C ARG A 21 -2.36 -8.30 1.89
N GLN A 22 -3.00 -9.39 2.33
CA GLN A 22 -4.45 -9.51 2.34
C GLN A 22 -5.11 -8.52 3.31
N ALA A 23 -4.58 -8.35 4.52
CA ALA A 23 -5.11 -7.41 5.51
C ALA A 23 -5.02 -5.96 5.02
N VAL A 24 -3.88 -5.58 4.44
CA VAL A 24 -3.67 -4.25 3.85
C VAL A 24 -4.62 -4.04 2.66
N GLY A 25 -4.72 -5.01 1.75
CA GLY A 25 -5.63 -4.96 0.60
C GLY A 25 -7.08 -4.72 1.03
N LYS A 26 -7.60 -5.54 1.96
CA LYS A 26 -8.96 -5.38 2.52
C LYS A 26 -9.18 -4.01 3.15
N THR A 27 -8.18 -3.48 3.84
CA THR A 27 -8.25 -2.16 4.48
C THR A 27 -8.31 -1.05 3.45
N LEU A 28 -7.46 -1.10 2.41
CA LEU A 28 -7.44 -0.12 1.33
C LEU A 28 -8.75 -0.14 0.53
N GLU A 29 -9.29 -1.33 0.25
CA GLU A 29 -10.59 -1.45 -0.43
C GLU A 29 -11.74 -0.88 0.41
N LYS A 30 -11.72 -1.11 1.73
CA LYS A 30 -12.70 -0.52 2.65
C LYS A 30 -12.59 1.00 2.66
N LYS A 31 -11.38 1.55 2.72
CA LYS A 31 -11.14 3.01 2.65
C LYS A 31 -11.67 3.59 1.33
N ARG A 32 -11.36 2.96 0.20
CA ARG A 32 -11.89 3.35 -1.12
C ARG A 32 -13.42 3.37 -1.14
N ARG A 33 -14.08 2.33 -0.62
CA ARG A 33 -15.56 2.25 -0.57
C ARG A 33 -16.20 3.32 0.32
N LEU A 34 -15.45 3.84 1.30
CA LEU A 34 -15.90 4.94 2.16
C LEU A 34 -15.57 6.31 1.55
N GLY A 35 -15.05 6.37 0.33
CA GLY A 35 -14.59 7.59 -0.33
C GLY A 35 -13.26 8.13 0.21
N GLN A 36 -12.61 7.45 1.15
CA GLN A 36 -11.38 7.92 1.78
C GLN A 36 -10.15 7.66 0.90
N TYR A 37 -9.15 8.53 1.01
CA TYR A 37 -7.85 8.33 0.36
C TYR A 37 -6.88 7.50 1.21
N ALA A 38 -5.88 6.95 0.54
CA ALA A 38 -4.74 6.27 1.13
C ALA A 38 -3.44 6.77 0.52
N VAL A 39 -2.40 6.89 1.35
CA VAL A 39 -1.05 7.27 0.91
C VAL A 39 -0.16 6.04 1.00
N THR A 40 0.47 5.67 -0.10
CA THR A 40 1.40 4.53 -0.20
C THR A 40 2.74 5.01 -0.69
N TRP A 41 3.84 4.43 -0.21
CA TRP A 41 5.17 4.80 -0.69
C TRP A 41 5.60 3.84 -1.79
N LYS A 42 5.82 4.36 -2.99
CA LYS A 42 6.26 3.60 -4.15
C LYS A 42 7.46 4.32 -4.77
N ASP A 43 8.56 3.58 -5.00
CA ASP A 43 9.77 4.12 -5.62
C ASP A 43 10.33 5.38 -4.90
N GLY A 44 10.23 5.41 -3.57
CA GLY A 44 10.69 6.53 -2.75
C GLY A 44 9.78 7.77 -2.77
N LYS A 45 8.61 7.70 -3.40
CA LYS A 45 7.65 8.80 -3.49
C LYS A 45 6.31 8.42 -2.86
N PRO A 46 5.62 9.38 -2.19
CA PRO A 46 4.25 9.16 -1.75
C PRO A 46 3.31 9.15 -2.96
N VAL A 47 2.51 8.10 -3.08
CA VAL A 47 1.45 7.90 -4.06
C VAL A 47 0.13 7.90 -3.32
N VAL A 48 -0.69 8.91 -3.59
CA VAL A 48 -2.03 9.07 -3.01
C VAL A 48 -3.04 8.43 -3.95
N GLN A 49 -3.95 7.62 -3.41
CA GLN A 49 -5.02 6.96 -4.15
C GLN A 49 -6.35 7.11 -3.39
N GLY A 50 -7.41 7.49 -4.09
CA GLY A 50 -8.77 7.63 -3.55
C GLY A 50 -9.44 8.90 -4.04
N GLU A 51 -10.76 8.95 -3.96
CA GLU A 51 -11.57 10.05 -4.51
C GLU A 51 -11.41 11.34 -3.71
N ASP A 52 -11.25 11.25 -2.39
CA ASP A 52 -10.97 12.39 -1.48
C ASP A 52 -9.47 12.77 -1.42
N ALA A 53 -8.65 12.29 -2.35
CA ALA A 53 -7.21 12.58 -2.35
C ALA A 53 -6.94 14.08 -2.65
N PRO A 54 -6.14 14.77 -1.82
CA PRO A 54 -5.73 16.14 -2.13
C PRO A 54 -4.86 16.14 -3.40
N GLY A 55 -5.42 16.71 -4.48
CA GLY A 55 -4.82 16.77 -5.81
C GLY A 55 -5.66 16.11 -6.92
N ALA A 56 -6.76 15.42 -6.61
CA ALA A 56 -7.70 14.95 -7.64
C ALA A 56 -8.40 16.11 -8.39
N ASN A 57 -8.40 17.32 -7.82
CA ASN A 57 -9.06 18.50 -8.36
C ASN A 57 -8.09 19.50 -9.06
N GLU A 58 -6.82 19.15 -9.27
CA GLU A 58 -5.86 20.02 -9.98
C GLU A 58 -5.84 19.79 -11.51
N ASN A 59 -6.67 18.88 -12.01
CA ASN A 59 -6.91 18.66 -13.45
C ASN A 59 -8.37 18.90 -13.86
N ALA A 60 -9.06 19.84 -13.20
CA ALA A 60 -10.25 20.47 -13.74
C ALA A 60 -9.84 21.78 -14.43
N HIS A 61 -9.42 21.68 -15.70
CA HIS A 61 -9.24 22.84 -16.56
C HIS A 61 -9.73 22.57 -17.98
#